data_AF-A0A011RLR9-F1
#
_entry.id   AF-A0A011RLR9-F1
#
_cell.length_a   1.000
_cell.length_b   1.000
_cell.length_c   1.000
_cell.angle_alpha   90.00
_cell.angle_beta   90.00
_cell.angle_gamma   90.00
#
_symmetry.space_group_name_H-M   'P 1'
#
loop_
_entity.id
_entity.type
_entity.pdbx_description
1 polymer ?
#
loop_
_entity_poly.entity_id
_entity_poly.type
_entity_poly.pdbx_seq_one_letter_code
_entity_poly.pdbx_strand_id
1 'polypeptide(L)' 'MSGACCAPQPAATIERKHVVALAHLATSLDYLKNKFPDPMWRAALRRAVHEMHGVAQEIDGEHSFGIYAQEDAT' A
#
# COMPACT_ATOMS: atom_id res chain seq x y z
N MET A 1 -35.55 -21.85 10.34
CA MET A 1 -34.64 -21.49 9.24
C MET A 1 -34.42 -19.98 9.32
N SER A 2 -33.42 -19.55 10.09
CA SER A 2 -33.12 -18.12 10.23
C SER A 2 -32.28 -17.65 9.05
N GLY A 3 -32.92 -16.95 8.12
CA GLY A 3 -32.23 -16.17 7.11
C GLY A 3 -31.57 -14.98 7.79
N ALA A 4 -30.28 -15.11 8.09
CA ALA A 4 -29.45 -13.95 8.38
C ALA A 4 -29.29 -13.18 7.07
N CYS A 5 -30.09 -12.13 6.91
CA CYS A 5 -29.95 -11.16 5.84
C CYS A 5 -28.52 -10.60 5.90
N CYS A 6 -27.71 -10.89 4.88
CA CYS A 6 -26.45 -10.20 4.65
C CYS A 6 -26.78 -8.74 4.32
N ALA A 7 -26.82 -7.88 5.34
CA ALA A 7 -26.87 -6.44 5.11
C ALA A 7 -25.58 -6.03 4.37
N PRO A 8 -25.66 -5.23 3.29
CA PRO A 8 -24.47 -4.74 2.62
C PRO A 8 -23.66 -3.90 3.61
N GLN A 9 -22.42 -4.33 3.89
CA GLN A 9 -21.50 -3.50 4.66
C GLN A 9 -21.23 -2.22 3.85
N PRO A 10 -21.30 -1.04 4.49
CA PRO A 10 -20.94 0.20 3.81
C PRO A 10 -19.50 0.07 3.28
N ALA A 11 -19.29 0.43 2.02
CA ALA A 11 -17.96 0.42 1.43
C ALA A 11 -17.03 1.25 2.32
N ALA A 12 -15.93 0.64 2.77
CA ALA A 12 -14.98 1.31 3.64
C ALA A 12 -14.35 2.47 2.86
N THR A 13 -14.49 3.69 3.38
CA THR A 13 -13.85 4.87 2.79
C THR A 13 -12.34 4.75 2.93
N ILE A 14 -11.62 4.83 1.82
CA ILE A 14 -10.17 4.94 1.83
C ILE A 14 -9.81 6.35 2.32
N GLU A 15 -8.97 6.43 3.34
CA GLU A 15 -8.50 7.69 3.93
C GLU A 15 -6.99 7.83 3.70
N ARG A 16 -6.49 9.07 3.70
CA ARG A 16 -5.06 9.40 3.61
C ARG A 16 -4.18 8.53 4.52
N LYS A 17 -4.63 8.29 5.77
CA LYS A 17 -3.89 7.48 6.75
C LYS A 17 -3.68 6.04 6.31
N HIS A 18 -4.60 5.47 5.51
CA HIS A 18 -4.48 4.11 4.99
C HIS A 18 -3.38 4.03 3.94
N VAL A 19 -3.29 5.02 3.06
CA VAL A 19 -2.24 5.11 2.02
C VAL A 19 -0.87 5.36 2.63
N VAL A 20 -0.78 6.24 3.65
CA VAL A 20 0.45 6.45 4.41
C VAL A 20 0.90 5.16 5.10
N ALA A 21 -0.03 4.42 5.74
CA ALA A 21 0.29 3.15 6.38
C ALA A 21 0.82 2.12 5.38
N LEU A 22 0.21 2.03 4.18
CA LEU A 22 0.68 1.13 3.12
C LEU A 22 2.09 1.50 2.65
N ALA A 23 2.38 2.79 2.43
CA ALA A 23 3.71 3.28 2.08
C ALA A 23 4.75 2.95 3.16
N HIS A 24 4.40 3.13 4.44
CA HIS A 24 5.30 2.81 5.55
C HIS A 24 5.58 1.30 5.67
N LEU A 25 4.58 0.45 5.42
CA LEU A 25 4.76 -1.00 5.39
C LEU A 25 5.69 -1.40 4.24
N ALA A 26 5.55 -0.80 3.06
CA ALA A 26 6.43 -1.05 1.92
C ALA A 26 7.88 -0.68 2.25
N THR A 27 8.12 0.50 2.84
CA THR A 27 9.45 0.90 3.31
C THR A 27 10.03 -0.07 4.36
N SER A 28 9.19 -0.52 5.29
CA SER A 28 9.61 -1.48 6.33
C SER A 28 10.00 -2.83 5.73
N LEU A 29 9.24 -3.30 4.73
CA LEU A 29 9.53 -4.51 3.99
C LEU A 29 10.81 -4.38 3.16
N ASP A 30 11.06 -3.20 2.58
CA ASP A 30 12.28 -2.91 1.84
C ASP A 30 13.53 -3.00 2.72
N TYR A 31 13.43 -2.50 3.95
CA TYR A 31 14.49 -2.67 4.94
C TYR A 31 14.68 -4.14 5.32
N LEU A 32 13.58 -4.86 5.57
CA LEU A 32 13.61 -6.26 6.02
C LEU A 32 14.19 -7.20 4.95
N LYS A 33 14.00 -6.91 3.65
CA LYS A 33 14.51 -7.75 2.56
C LYS A 33 16.01 -8.06 2.71
N ASN A 34 16.78 -7.10 3.23
CA ASN A 34 18.23 -7.23 3.37
C ASN A 34 18.66 -8.21 4.48
N LYS A 35 17.73 -8.68 5.33
CA LYS A 35 17.98 -9.69 6.36
C LYS A 35 17.90 -11.12 5.81
N PHE A 36 17.34 -11.32 4.60
CA PHE A 36 17.26 -12.63 3.98
C PHE A 36 18.49 -12.89 3.10
N PRO A 37 19.21 -14.00 3.30
CA PRO A 37 20.45 -14.28 2.57
C PRO A 37 20.20 -14.73 1.13
N ASP A 38 19.08 -15.39 0.86
CA ASP A 38 18.72 -15.90 -0.46
C ASP A 38 18.42 -14.76 -1.45
N PRO A 39 19.13 -14.67 -2.59
CA PRO A 39 18.82 -13.73 -3.65
C PRO A 39 17.37 -13.81 -4.17
N MET A 40 16.78 -15.01 -4.22
CA MET A 40 15.41 -15.23 -4.70
C MET A 40 14.39 -14.56 -3.77
N TRP A 41 14.53 -14.75 -2.45
CA TRP A 41 13.66 -14.09 -1.47
C TRP A 41 13.78 -12.57 -1.53
N ARG A 42 15.01 -12.05 -1.68
CA ARG A 42 15.23 -10.61 -1.85
C ARG A 42 14.57 -10.04 -3.10
N ALA A 43 14.62 -10.77 -4.21
CA ALA A 43 13.96 -10.38 -5.46
C ALA A 43 12.44 -10.36 -5.31
N ALA A 44 11.86 -11.39 -4.69
CA ALA A 44 10.42 -11.47 -4.42
C ALA A 44 9.95 -10.32 -3.52
N LEU A 45 10.67 -10.03 -2.43
CA LEU A 45 10.33 -8.93 -1.53
C LEU A 45 10.46 -7.56 -2.20
N ARG A 46 11.49 -7.36 -3.04
CA ARG A 46 11.62 -6.13 -3.82
C ARG A 46 10.44 -5.91 -4.76
N ARG A 47 9.95 -6.97 -5.40
CA ARG A 47 8.76 -6.90 -6.25
C ARG A 47 7.53 -6.52 -5.44
N ALA A 48 7.32 -7.15 -4.28
CA ALA A 48 6.19 -6.81 -3.40
C ALA A 48 6.24 -5.34 -2.94
N VAL A 49 7.42 -4.84 -2.54
CA VAL A 49 7.60 -3.42 -2.18
C VAL A 49 7.22 -2.50 -3.35
N HIS A 50 7.64 -2.83 -4.57
CA HIS A 50 7.31 -2.04 -5.75
C HIS A 50 5.81 -2.02 -6.02
N GLU A 51 5.15 -3.18 -5.93
CA GLU A 51 3.69 -3.29 -6.10
C GLU A 51 2.94 -2.50 -5.00
N MET A 52 3.40 -2.56 -3.74
CA MET A 52 2.79 -1.79 -2.64
C MET A 52 2.91 -0.28 -2.83
N HIS A 53 4.08 0.22 -3.25
CA HIS A 53 4.24 1.64 -3.56
C HIS A 53 3.43 2.05 -4.80
N GLY A 54 3.33 1.20 -5.82
CA GLY A 54 2.51 1.44 -7.01
C GLY A 54 1.03 1.61 -6.65
N VAL A 55 0.46 0.68 -5.86
CA VAL A 55 -0.92 0.79 -5.37
C VAL A 55 -1.11 2.04 -4.51
N ALA A 56 -0.17 2.34 -3.61
CA ALA A 56 -0.25 3.53 -2.78
C ALA A 56 -0.24 4.82 -3.60
N GLN A 57 0.57 4.88 -4.66
CA GLN A 57 0.66 6.03 -5.55
C GLN A 57 -0.60 6.20 -6.41
N GLU A 58 -1.17 5.11 -6.91
CA GLU A 58 -2.41 5.14 -7.69
C GLU A 58 -3.58 5.68 -6.85
N ILE A 59 -3.74 5.14 -5.63
CA ILE A 59 -4.78 5.61 -4.70
C ILE A 59 -4.52 7.06 -4.24
N ASP A 60 -3.26 7.43 -4.00
CA ASP A 60 -2.89 8.82 -3.66
C ASP A 60 -3.31 9.80 -4.77
N GLY A 61 -3.13 9.42 -6.04
CA GLY A 61 -3.55 10.19 -7.21
C GLY A 61 -5.07 10.26 -7.36
N GLU A 62 -5.77 9.13 -7.30
CA GLU A 62 -7.23 9.05 -7.42
C GLU A 62 -7.96 9.90 -6.36
N HIS A 63 -7.43 9.91 -5.14
CA HIS A 63 -8.02 10.63 -4.01
C HIS A 63 -7.37 12.00 -3.73
N SER A 64 -6.33 12.37 -4.48
CA SER A 64 -5.58 13.63 -4.31
C SER A 64 -5.07 13.85 -2.88
N PHE A 65 -4.55 12.80 -2.22
CA PHE A 65 -4.05 12.90 -0.84
C PHE A 65 -2.68 13.59 -0.71
N GLY A 66 -1.94 13.71 -1.82
CA GLY A 66 -0.67 14.44 -1.90
C GLY A 66 0.48 13.81 -1.10
N ILE A 67 0.50 12.48 -0.96
CA ILE A 67 1.56 11.74 -0.26
C ILE A 67 2.78 11.55 -1.16
N TYR A 68 2.56 11.26 -2.44
CA TYR A 68 3.59 11.03 -3.46
C TYR A 68 3.78 12.20 -4.41
N ALA A 69 3.07 13.31 -4.19
CA ALA A 69 3.27 14.53 -4.98
C ALA A 69 4.74 14.94 -4.88
N GLN A 70 5.46 14.90 -6.01
CA GLN A 70 6.72 15.61 -6.10
C GLN A 70 6.37 17.09 -6.13
N GLU A 71 6.95 17.87 -5.21
CA GLU A 71 6.98 19.32 -5.37
C GLU A 71 7.68 19.58 -6.71
N ASP A 72 6.92 19.97 -7.73
CA ASP A 72 7.48 20.44 -8.98
C ASP A 72 8.43 21.60 -8.62
N ALA A 73 9.73 21.33 -8.72
CA ALA A 73 10.77 22.31 -8.46
C ALA A 73 10.52 23.50 -9.40
N THR A 74 10.03 24.57 -8.81
CA THR A 74 9.76 25.87 -9.45
C THR A 74 11.01 26.72 -9.46
#